data_AF-A0A7Y6ZTY9-F1
#
_entry.id   AF-A0A7Y6ZTY9-F1
#
_cell.length_a   1.000
_cell.length_b   1.000
_cell.length_c   1.000
_cell.angle_alpha   90.00
_cell.angle_beta   90.00
_cell.angle_gamma   90.00
#
_symmetry.space_group_name_H-M   'P 1'
#
loop_
_entity.id
_entity.type
_entity.pdbx_description
1 polymer ?
#
loop_
_entity_poly.entity_id
_entity_poly.type
_entity_poly.pdbx_seq_one_letter_code
_entity_poly.pdbx_strand_id
1 'polypeptide(L)'
;MSFTRHIAKSLIAAACCSLTLGSAIAGSTSGHITADTYRLKTSVADVNGVREIESGHYAKGVARTKAALAKTSVSARRSPLHNNLCVAYVAMGELSAAKQHCDAAVETSKNNVYALNNRAVMNCLTDNHQACIADLTWAQQKSKGQRLVKQNLDIAKQQDLLSKN
;
A
#
# COMPACT_ATOMS: atom_id res chain seq x y z
N MET A 1 3.53 15.66 11.63
CA MET A 1 2.21 14.98 11.66
C MET A 1 2.26 13.87 10.63
N SER A 2 1.79 12.65 10.94
CA SER A 2 1.92 11.50 10.03
C SER A 2 0.61 11.26 9.28
N PHE A 3 0.66 11.27 7.95
CA PHE A 3 -0.45 10.91 7.09
C PHE A 3 -0.64 9.38 7.04
N THR A 4 -1.89 8.92 7.02
CA THR A 4 -2.23 7.51 6.79
C THR A 4 -3.30 7.43 5.72
N ARG A 5 -3.00 6.76 4.60
CA ARG A 5 -3.96 6.62 3.50
C ARG A 5 -4.62 5.25 3.49
N HIS A 6 -5.92 5.24 3.27
CA HIS A 6 -6.77 4.07 3.11
C HIS A 6 -6.92 3.76 1.60
N ILE A 7 -6.50 2.58 1.14
CA ILE A 7 -6.75 2.06 -0.23
C ILE A 7 -7.72 0.87 -0.22
N ALA A 8 -8.88 1.03 -0.86
CA ALA A 8 -9.85 -0.04 -1.05
C ALA A 8 -9.51 -0.85 -2.31
N LYS A 9 -9.66 -2.18 -2.27
CA LYS A 9 -9.68 -3.00 -3.48
C LYS A 9 -10.99 -2.71 -4.22
N SER A 10 -10.98 -1.78 -5.17
CA SER A 10 -12.08 -1.65 -6.12
C SER A 10 -12.02 -2.86 -7.05
N LEU A 11 -12.95 -3.81 -6.88
CA LEU A 11 -13.20 -4.86 -7.85
C LEU A 11 -13.58 -4.19 -9.18
N ILE A 12 -12.71 -4.32 -10.18
CA ILE A 12 -13.05 -3.99 -11.56
C ILE A 12 -14.03 -5.07 -12.02
N ALA A 13 -15.32 -4.87 -11.76
CA ALA A 13 -16.38 -5.62 -12.41
C ALA A 13 -16.45 -5.10 -13.84
N ALA A 14 -15.80 -5.82 -14.77
CA ALA A 14 -16.00 -5.62 -16.19
C ALA A 14 -17.48 -5.92 -16.50
N ALA A 15 -18.24 -4.85 -16.75
CA ALA A 15 -19.63 -4.92 -17.16
C ALA A 15 -19.71 -5.52 -18.57
N CYS A 16 -19.82 -6.86 -18.66
CA CYS A 16 -20.40 -7.50 -19.83
C CYS A 16 -21.91 -7.22 -19.82
N CYS A 17 -22.32 -6.08 -20.39
CA CYS A 17 -23.72 -5.83 -20.74
C CYS A 17 -24.06 -6.58 -22.03
N SER A 18 -24.37 -7.88 -21.92
CA SER A 18 -25.21 -8.57 -22.89
C SER A 18 -26.67 -8.44 -22.43
N LEU A 19 -27.44 -7.68 -23.21
CA LEU A 19 -28.89 -7.52 -23.06
C LEU A 19 -29.61 -8.85 -23.30
N THR A 20 -30.14 -9.46 -22.24
CA THR A 20 -31.27 -10.39 -22.34
C THR A 20 -32.21 -10.18 -21.16
N LEU A 21 -33.45 -9.76 -21.45
CA LEU A 21 -34.57 -9.65 -20.53
C LEU A 21 -34.97 -11.04 -20.02
N GLY A 22 -35.04 -11.22 -18.70
CA GLY A 22 -35.55 -12.46 -18.08
C GLY A 22 -35.46 -12.42 -16.55
N SER A 23 -36.57 -12.70 -15.89
CA SER A 23 -36.89 -12.41 -14.48
C SER A 23 -36.12 -13.20 -13.40
N ALA A 24 -36.09 -12.59 -12.21
CA ALA A 24 -36.02 -13.16 -10.86
C ALA A 24 -34.81 -14.03 -10.47
N ILE A 25 -34.03 -13.59 -9.47
CA ILE A 25 -34.03 -14.05 -8.06
C ILE A 25 -32.86 -13.41 -7.29
N ALA A 26 -32.95 -13.53 -5.95
CA ALA A 26 -31.88 -13.47 -4.97
C ALA A 26 -31.59 -12.08 -4.38
N GLY A 27 -32.11 -11.90 -3.16
CA GLY A 27 -31.69 -10.87 -2.25
C GLY A 27 -30.18 -10.94 -2.06
N SER A 28 -29.52 -9.83 -2.34
CA SER A 28 -28.19 -9.57 -1.85
C SER A 28 -28.37 -8.83 -0.54
N THR A 29 -28.42 -9.56 0.58
CA THR A 29 -27.88 -9.00 1.81
C THR A 29 -26.39 -8.79 1.55
N SER A 30 -26.04 -7.66 0.95
CA SER A 30 -24.67 -7.15 0.99
C SER A 30 -24.34 -6.96 2.45
N GLY A 31 -23.75 -8.00 3.04
CA GLY A 31 -23.09 -7.89 4.32
C GLY A 31 -22.17 -6.69 4.20
N HIS A 32 -22.45 -5.66 4.99
CA HIS A 32 -21.51 -4.59 5.26
C HIS A 32 -20.31 -5.20 5.99
N ILE A 33 -19.45 -5.90 5.26
CA ILE A 33 -18.05 -6.02 5.65
C ILE A 33 -17.52 -4.60 5.44
N THR A 34 -17.21 -3.93 6.54
CA THR A 34 -16.43 -2.69 6.50
C THR A 34 -15.34 -2.88 5.46
N ALA A 35 -15.25 -2.01 4.46
CA ALA A 35 -14.20 -2.10 3.46
C ALA A 35 -12.86 -1.95 4.21
N ASP A 36 -12.28 -3.07 4.60
CA ASP A 36 -11.12 -3.11 5.47
C ASP A 36 -9.95 -2.57 4.67
N THR A 37 -9.64 -1.31 4.94
CA THR A 37 -8.85 -0.52 4.02
C THR A 37 -7.39 -0.52 4.46
N TYR A 38 -6.50 -1.05 3.62
CA TYR A 38 -5.07 -1.06 3.89
C TYR A 38 -4.52 0.35 4.08
N ARG A 39 -3.59 0.47 5.04
CA ARG A 39 -3.03 1.73 5.52
C ARG A 39 -1.57 1.90 5.09
N LEU A 40 -1.29 2.93 4.31
CA LEU A 40 0.08 3.31 3.93
C LEU A 40 0.62 4.42 4.82
N LYS A 41 1.96 4.51 4.91
CA LYS A 41 2.63 5.58 5.67
C LYS A 41 3.93 6.06 5.02
N THR A 42 4.02 7.37 4.76
CA THR A 42 5.25 8.05 4.35
C THR A 42 6.36 7.93 5.40
N SER A 43 7.61 8.18 4.99
CA SER A 43 8.75 8.18 5.89
C SER A 43 8.61 9.30 6.92
N VAL A 44 9.11 9.09 8.13
CA VAL A 44 9.15 10.16 9.16
C VAL A 44 10.12 11.30 8.82
N ALA A 45 11.04 11.09 7.88
CA ALA A 45 11.98 12.10 7.44
C ALA A 45 11.28 13.12 6.52
N ASP A 46 11.49 14.41 6.79
CA ASP A 46 11.05 15.49 5.90
C ASP A 46 12.01 15.56 4.69
N VAL A 47 11.60 14.94 3.59
CA VAL A 47 12.35 14.90 2.34
C VAL A 47 11.51 15.49 1.21
N ASN A 48 12.17 16.07 0.20
CA ASN A 48 11.51 16.75 -0.91
C ASN A 48 10.38 15.91 -1.54
N GLY A 49 9.21 16.52 -1.68
CA GLY A 49 8.01 15.92 -2.25
C GLY A 49 7.07 15.24 -1.25
N VAL A 50 7.49 15.00 0.00
CA VAL A 50 6.65 14.28 0.98
C VAL A 50 5.36 15.03 1.30
N ARG A 51 5.41 16.36 1.44
CA ARG A 51 4.23 17.18 1.78
C ARG A 51 3.17 17.17 0.67
N GLU A 52 3.61 17.14 -0.58
CA GLU A 52 2.73 16.98 -1.73
C GLU A 52 2.08 15.60 -1.76
N ILE A 53 2.85 14.55 -1.45
CA ILE A 53 2.31 13.18 -1.37
C ILE A 53 1.27 13.08 -0.25
N GLU A 54 1.55 13.65 0.92
CA GLU A 54 0.64 13.64 2.07
C GLU A 54 -0.62 14.49 1.86
N SER A 55 -0.55 15.54 1.02
CA SER A 55 -1.71 16.35 0.63
C SER A 55 -2.45 15.82 -0.60
N GLY A 56 -2.06 14.66 -1.14
CA GLY A 56 -2.71 14.04 -2.29
C GLY A 56 -2.27 14.57 -3.67
N HIS A 57 -1.33 15.52 -3.71
CA HIS A 57 -0.74 16.04 -4.96
C HIS A 57 0.34 15.09 -5.50
N TYR A 58 -0.05 13.85 -5.81
CA TYR A 58 0.90 12.76 -6.09
C TYR A 58 1.84 13.04 -7.26
N ALA A 59 1.35 13.55 -8.39
CA ALA A 59 2.20 13.83 -9.55
C ALA A 59 3.33 14.83 -9.21
N LYS A 60 2.99 15.92 -8.51
CA LYS A 60 3.97 16.92 -8.05
C LYS A 60 4.93 16.35 -7.01
N GLY A 61 4.41 15.58 -6.07
CA GLY A 61 5.20 14.90 -5.04
C GLY A 61 6.21 13.92 -5.63
N VAL A 62 5.75 13.04 -6.52
CA VAL A 62 6.59 12.09 -7.27
C VAL A 62 7.68 12.82 -8.05
N ALA A 63 7.34 13.89 -8.79
CA ALA A 63 8.34 14.66 -9.53
C ALA A 63 9.44 15.23 -8.60
N ARG A 64 9.04 15.85 -7.48
CA ARG A 64 9.98 16.41 -6.49
C ARG A 64 10.83 15.34 -5.82
N THR A 65 10.22 14.23 -5.41
CA THR A 65 10.91 13.12 -4.76
C THR A 65 11.89 12.42 -5.72
N LYS A 66 11.52 12.21 -6.99
CA LYS A 66 12.44 11.66 -8.01
C LYS A 66 13.62 12.59 -8.28
N ALA A 67 13.39 13.90 -8.37
CA ALA A 67 14.47 14.88 -8.55
C ALA A 67 15.45 14.87 -7.37
N ALA A 68 14.96 14.72 -6.14
CA ALA A 68 15.81 14.56 -4.97
C ALA A 68 16.55 13.22 -4.94
N LEU A 69 15.89 12.14 -5.35
CA LEU A 69 16.49 10.81 -5.45
C LEU A 69 17.65 10.78 -6.45
N ALA A 70 17.52 11.46 -7.59
CA ALA A 70 18.57 11.57 -8.59
C ALA A 70 19.84 12.27 -8.05
N LYS A 71 19.68 13.20 -7.10
CA LYS A 71 20.78 13.95 -6.47
C LYS A 71 21.35 13.26 -5.22
N THR A 72 20.76 12.17 -4.77
CA THR A 72 21.13 11.51 -3.51
C THR A 72 21.91 10.24 -3.78
N SER A 73 23.22 10.26 -3.55
CA SER A 73 24.10 9.10 -3.70
C SER A 73 24.16 8.20 -2.47
N VAL A 74 23.98 8.77 -1.27
CA VAL A 74 24.09 8.02 0.01
C VAL A 74 22.88 7.11 0.21
N SER A 75 23.09 5.78 0.19
CA SER A 75 22.04 4.76 0.28
C SER A 75 21.07 4.97 1.44
N ALA A 76 21.56 5.28 2.64
CA ALA A 76 20.72 5.51 3.81
C ALA A 76 19.75 6.70 3.64
N ARG A 77 20.16 7.74 2.88
CA ARG A 77 19.33 8.92 2.58
C ARG A 77 18.35 8.69 1.44
N ARG A 78 18.56 7.65 0.63
CA ARG A 78 17.64 7.25 -0.47
C ARG A 78 16.42 6.50 0.04
N SER A 79 16.55 5.80 1.17
CA SER A 79 15.47 5.03 1.79
C SER A 79 14.16 5.82 1.99
N PRO A 80 14.14 7.01 2.65
CA PRO A 80 12.90 7.77 2.81
C PRO A 80 12.29 8.22 1.49
N LEU A 81 13.13 8.55 0.49
CA LEU A 81 12.67 8.94 -0.86
C LEU A 81 11.99 7.76 -1.56
N HIS A 82 12.60 6.57 -1.52
CA HIS A 82 11.99 5.35 -2.06
C HIS A 82 10.70 4.98 -1.33
N ASN A 83 10.66 5.10 0.00
CA ASN A 83 9.45 4.82 0.78
C ASN A 83 8.29 5.76 0.38
N ASN A 84 8.59 7.05 0.18
CA ASN A 84 7.56 8.02 -0.22
C ASN A 84 7.08 7.78 -1.66
N LEU A 85 7.98 7.42 -2.59
CA LEU A 85 7.59 7.02 -3.95
C LEU A 85 6.73 5.77 -3.94
N CYS A 86 7.08 4.75 -3.15
CA CYS A 86 6.26 3.56 -2.94
C CYS A 86 4.83 3.97 -2.53
N VAL A 87 4.68 4.78 -1.48
CA VAL A 87 3.37 5.26 -1.03
C VAL A 87 2.61 5.98 -2.15
N ALA A 88 3.27 6.90 -2.86
CA ALA A 88 2.64 7.70 -3.91
C ALA A 88 2.20 6.86 -5.13
N TYR A 89 3.01 5.89 -5.56
CA TYR A 89 2.65 5.04 -6.69
C TYR A 89 1.56 4.03 -6.33
N VAL A 90 1.58 3.41 -5.13
CA VAL A 90 0.47 2.57 -4.67
C VAL A 90 -0.81 3.41 -4.61
N ALA A 91 -0.71 4.63 -4.10
CA ALA A 91 -1.77 5.62 -4.04
C ALA A 91 -2.39 5.97 -5.42
N MET A 92 -1.61 5.92 -6.49
CA MET A 92 -2.08 6.20 -7.86
C MET A 92 -2.56 4.94 -8.59
N GLY A 93 -2.44 3.75 -8.00
CA GLY A 93 -2.71 2.48 -8.68
C GLY A 93 -1.59 2.00 -9.62
N GLU A 94 -0.46 2.70 -9.63
CA GLU A 94 0.70 2.42 -10.48
C GLU A 94 1.59 1.33 -9.84
N LEU A 95 1.04 0.12 -9.71
CA LEU A 95 1.61 -0.95 -8.87
C LEU A 95 2.98 -1.45 -9.35
N SER A 96 3.26 -1.40 -10.66
CA SER A 96 4.58 -1.77 -11.21
C SER A 96 5.68 -0.80 -10.74
N ALA A 97 5.44 0.51 -10.87
CA ALA A 97 6.37 1.53 -10.40
C ALA A 97 6.47 1.53 -8.85
N ALA A 98 5.34 1.26 -8.17
CA ALA A 98 5.33 1.10 -6.73
C ALA A 98 6.27 -0.02 -6.29
N LYS A 99 6.17 -1.21 -6.90
CA LYS A 99 6.98 -2.38 -6.53
C LYS A 99 8.47 -2.06 -6.51
N GLN A 100 8.99 -1.46 -7.58
CA GLN A 100 10.41 -1.08 -7.66
C GLN A 100 10.83 -0.20 -6.47
N HIS A 101 10.01 0.78 -6.10
CA HIS A 101 10.33 1.70 -5.01
C HIS A 101 10.10 1.12 -3.62
N CYS A 102 9.10 0.25 -3.45
CA CYS A 102 8.85 -0.45 -2.20
C CYS A 102 9.99 -1.43 -1.89
N ASP A 103 10.47 -2.18 -2.89
CA ASP A 103 11.60 -3.10 -2.76
C ASP A 103 12.87 -2.34 -2.37
N ALA A 104 13.19 -1.27 -3.11
CA ALA A 104 14.34 -0.42 -2.81
C ALA A 104 14.25 0.24 -1.42
N ALA A 105 13.05 0.61 -0.96
CA ALA A 105 12.85 1.16 0.38
C ALA A 105 13.17 0.14 1.47
N VAL A 106 12.73 -1.11 1.33
CA VAL A 106 13.02 -2.18 2.29
C VAL A 106 14.52 -2.49 2.33
N GLU A 107 15.14 -2.66 1.15
CA GLU A 107 16.56 -2.98 1.02
C GLU A 107 17.46 -1.90 1.64
N THR A 108 17.23 -0.63 1.28
CA THR A 108 18.06 0.49 1.76
C THR A 108 17.81 0.87 3.22
N SER A 109 16.65 0.52 3.77
CA SER A 109 16.25 0.88 5.14
C SER A 109 16.70 -0.11 6.22
N LYS A 110 17.37 -1.21 5.84
CA LYS A 110 17.59 -2.37 6.72
C LYS A 110 16.28 -2.87 7.35
N ASN A 111 15.22 -2.94 6.54
CA ASN A 111 13.89 -3.41 6.95
C ASN A 111 13.20 -2.51 7.99
N ASN A 112 13.14 -1.21 7.71
CA ASN A 112 12.34 -0.27 8.51
C ASN A 112 10.86 -0.67 8.52
N VAL A 113 10.21 -0.51 9.67
CA VAL A 113 8.81 -0.92 9.92
C VAL A 113 7.83 -0.33 8.89
N TYR A 114 8.01 0.93 8.48
CA TYR A 114 7.12 1.57 7.50
C TYR A 114 7.40 1.09 6.07
N ALA A 115 8.66 0.83 5.72
CA ALA A 115 9.02 0.28 4.41
C ALA A 115 8.43 -1.13 4.22
N LEU A 116 8.58 -1.99 5.24
CA LEU A 116 7.98 -3.33 5.24
C LEU A 116 6.45 -3.25 5.15
N ASN A 117 5.81 -2.38 5.93
CA ASN A 117 4.36 -2.18 5.85
C ASN A 117 3.91 -1.78 4.44
N ASN A 118 4.57 -0.80 3.83
CA ASN A 118 4.14 -0.28 2.54
C ASN A 118 4.35 -1.30 1.41
N ARG A 119 5.47 -2.04 1.45
CA ARG A 119 5.69 -3.16 0.53
C ARG A 119 4.64 -4.24 0.71
N ALA A 120 4.27 -4.56 1.95
CA ALA A 120 3.21 -5.51 2.23
C ALA A 120 1.88 -5.08 1.63
N VAL A 121 1.47 -3.83 1.84
CA VAL A 121 0.23 -3.29 1.26
C VAL A 121 0.27 -3.39 -0.27
N MET A 122 1.39 -3.06 -0.90
CA MET A 122 1.58 -3.25 -2.34
C MET A 122 1.39 -4.72 -2.75
N ASN A 123 2.04 -5.66 -2.05
CA ASN A 123 1.90 -7.10 -2.30
C ASN A 123 0.45 -7.58 -2.13
N CYS A 124 -0.27 -7.08 -1.12
CA CYS A 124 -1.68 -7.40 -0.89
C CYS A 124 -2.59 -6.91 -2.04
N LEU A 125 -2.24 -5.78 -2.67
CA LEU A 125 -2.98 -5.23 -3.81
C LEU A 125 -2.65 -5.94 -5.13
N THR A 126 -1.47 -6.56 -5.25
CA THR A 126 -1.06 -7.36 -6.41
C THR A 126 -1.29 -8.86 -6.23
N ASP A 127 -2.24 -9.24 -5.36
CA ASP A 127 -2.61 -10.64 -5.07
C ASP A 127 -1.47 -11.54 -4.54
N ASN A 128 -0.37 -10.94 -4.09
CA ASN A 128 0.76 -11.65 -3.52
C ASN A 128 0.58 -11.79 -1.99
N HIS A 129 -0.48 -12.51 -1.61
CA HIS A 129 -0.97 -12.61 -0.24
C HIS A 129 0.07 -13.17 0.74
N GLN A 130 0.83 -14.18 0.33
CA GLN A 130 1.90 -14.77 1.15
C GLN A 130 3.00 -13.75 1.47
N ALA A 131 3.47 -13.01 0.45
CA ALA A 131 4.47 -11.95 0.65
C ALA A 131 3.94 -10.80 1.51
N CYS A 132 2.65 -10.45 1.36
CA CYS A 132 2.01 -9.44 2.20
C CYS A 132 2.01 -9.82 3.69
N ILE A 133 1.55 -11.04 4.02
CA ILE A 133 1.50 -11.52 5.41
C ILE A 133 2.91 -11.67 5.99
N ALA A 134 3.87 -12.14 5.20
CA ALA A 134 5.27 -12.26 5.63
C ALA A 134 5.87 -10.90 6.01
N ASP A 135 5.70 -9.88 5.16
CA ASP A 135 6.21 -8.53 5.43
C ASP A 135 5.55 -7.89 6.66
N LEU A 136 4.23 -8.03 6.82
CA LEU A 136 3.51 -7.50 7.97
C LEU A 136 3.88 -8.21 9.26
N THR A 137 4.09 -9.52 9.21
CA THR A 137 4.57 -10.31 10.36
C THR A 137 5.96 -9.84 10.76
N TRP A 138 6.85 -9.62 9.78
CA TRP A 138 8.20 -9.12 10.05
C TRP A 138 8.17 -7.70 10.62
N ALA A 139 7.35 -6.81 10.06
CA ALA A 139 7.17 -5.45 10.56
C ALA A 139 6.66 -5.44 12.01
N GLN A 140 5.74 -6.35 12.36
CA GLN A 140 5.20 -6.47 13.70
C GLN A 140 6.25 -6.98 14.70
N GLN A 141 7.09 -7.93 14.30
CA GLN A 141 8.20 -8.40 15.15
C GLN A 141 9.20 -7.28 15.45
N LYS A 142 9.46 -6.39 14.48
CA LYS A 142 10.35 -5.23 14.65
C LYS A 142 9.75 -4.15 15.56
N SER A 143 8.43 -3.96 15.53
CA SER A 143 7.74 -2.99 16.38
C SER A 143 6.35 -3.50 16.80
N LYS A 144 6.31 -4.23 17.91
CA LYS A 144 5.10 -4.86 18.44
C LYS A 144 3.98 -3.86 18.76
N GLY A 145 4.32 -2.59 19.03
CA GLY A 145 3.37 -1.52 19.34
C GLY A 145 2.82 -0.77 18.12
N GLN A 146 3.26 -1.09 16.90
CA GLN A 146 2.86 -0.33 15.71
C GLN A 146 1.43 -0.68 15.28
N ARG A 147 0.44 0.07 15.80
CA ARG A 147 -1.00 -0.11 15.52
C ARG A 147 -1.33 -0.28 14.03
N LEU A 148 -0.69 0.53 13.17
CA LEU A 148 -0.90 0.49 11.71
C LEU A 148 -0.51 -0.87 11.10
N VAL A 149 0.61 -1.45 11.53
CA VAL A 149 1.07 -2.78 11.06
C VAL A 149 0.10 -3.86 11.52
N LYS A 150 -0.29 -3.82 12.80
CA LYS A 150 -1.26 -4.77 13.35
C LYS A 150 -2.56 -4.76 12.56
N GLN A 151 -3.12 -3.57 12.31
CA GLN A 151 -4.36 -3.44 11.54
C GLN A 151 -4.22 -4.01 10.13
N ASN A 152 -3.16 -3.67 9.40
CA ASN A 152 -2.94 -4.23 8.07
C ASN A 152 -2.76 -5.75 8.10
N LEU A 153 -2.10 -6.30 9.12
CA LEU A 153 -1.93 -7.75 9.29
C LEU A 153 -3.26 -8.45 9.55
N ASP A 154 -4.11 -7.87 10.41
CA ASP A 154 -5.43 -8.40 10.73
C ASP A 154 -6.28 -8.47 9.44
N ILE A 155 -6.28 -7.39 8.64
CA ILE A 155 -6.97 -7.34 7.34
C ILE A 155 -6.41 -8.39 6.37
N ALA A 156 -5.08 -8.50 6.25
CA ALA A 156 -4.46 -9.47 5.34
C ALA A 156 -4.78 -10.91 5.70
N LYS A 157 -4.78 -11.25 6.99
CA LYS A 157 -5.15 -12.59 7.47
C LYS A 157 -6.62 -12.89 7.23
N GLN A 158 -7.50 -11.92 7.46
CA GLN A 158 -8.93 -12.10 7.19
C GLN A 158 -9.18 -12.35 5.70
N GLN A 159 -8.54 -11.60 4.80
CA GLN A 159 -8.64 -11.81 3.36
C GLN A 159 -8.10 -13.18 2.92
N ASP A 160 -6.99 -13.65 3.50
CA ASP A 160 -6.40 -14.97 3.20
C ASP A 160 -7.27 -16.14 3.70
N LEU A 161 -8.02 -15.95 4.79
CA LEU A 161 -8.99 -16.95 5.24
C LEU A 161 -10.21 -17.00 4.31
N LEU A 162 -10.69 -15.84 3.86
CA LEU A 162 -11.84 -15.75 2.95
C LEU A 162 -11.54 -16.29 1.55
N SER A 163 -10.29 -16.21 1.07
CA SER A 163 -9.92 -16.75 -0.25
C SER A 163 -9.76 -18.26 -0.29
N LYS A 164 -9.73 -18.93 0.87
CA LYS A 164 -9.56 -20.40 1.00
C LYS A 164 -10.86 -21.15 1.24
N ASN A 165 -11.95 -20.44 1.50
CA ASN A 165 -13.30 -20.99 1.69
C ASN A 165 -14.13 -20.79 0.42
#